data_AF-A0A150HS42-F1
#
_entry.id   AF-A0A150HS42-F1
#
_cell.length_a   1.000
_cell.length_b   1.000
_cell.length_c   1.000
_cell.angle_alpha   90.00
_cell.angle_beta   90.00
_cell.angle_gamma   90.00
#
_symmetry.space_group_name_H-M   'P 1'
#
loop_
_entity.id
_entity.type
_entity.pdbx_description
1 polymer ?
#
loop_
_entity_poly.entity_id
_entity_poly.type
_entity_poly.pdbx_seq_one_letter_code
_entity_poly.pdbx_strand_id
1 'polypeptide(L)'
;MKIPYKKIIMFSTILGIYYLFVFIRYERIPFPLDISMLPTLFLALGILSGLITIFIIFYALISSFVLLDPFEIGYSNIFYVNTKQLGGKNVAGIFNFFIFFFPPTIVLVITSIFTPDFAGAIAISSTIIFPALFSYYALSHEKNIKQDKLQTIRSGLYLRTFLTFMTLATCSLISFYLFITYLDLAFTDGSKTLIGSVLYMLGFYGFNFFVLKPFQQKDNFQRRADHYHGVNLKNTLLKIPAFYCYLFAIAFSLLPNVAHYTVSKSFLFLNIGGGIERIYFFSKKERMDLPNEIIDQCDKRVCYTKKLRVVMDLGSARYVKNSILGIENAVIALPTPNMYMVDPNAKESN
;
A
#
# COMPACT_ATOMS: atom_id res chain seq x y z
N MET A 1 -9.58 19.74 14.49
CA MET A 1 -8.75 18.96 15.45
C MET A 1 -7.29 19.06 15.02
N LYS A 2 -6.46 19.90 15.67
CA LYS A 2 -5.04 20.03 15.32
C LYS A 2 -4.28 18.89 16.00
N ILE A 3 -3.96 17.82 15.27
CA ILE A 3 -2.94 16.88 15.74
C ILE A 3 -1.64 17.70 15.84
N PRO A 4 -1.02 17.83 17.02
CA PRO A 4 0.16 18.67 17.15
C PRO A 4 1.27 18.06 16.32
N TYR A 5 1.74 18.81 15.32
CA TYR A 5 2.80 18.45 14.37
C TYR A 5 4.00 17.75 15.03
N LYS A 6 4.37 18.17 16.25
CA LYS A 6 5.42 17.55 17.08
C LYS A 6 5.21 16.05 17.33
N LYS A 7 3.97 15.58 17.55
CA LYS A 7 3.67 14.16 17.79
C LYS A 7 3.82 13.31 16.53
N ILE A 8 3.45 13.86 15.38
CA ILE A 8 3.59 13.19 14.08
C ILE A 8 5.06 13.02 13.73
N ILE A 9 5.85 14.09 13.90
CA ILE A 9 7.31 14.04 13.70
C ILE A 9 7.91 12.98 14.62
N MET A 10 7.63 13.04 15.92
CA MET A 10 8.23 12.12 16.89
C MET A 10 7.92 10.65 16.56
N PHE A 11 6.66 10.34 16.23
CA PHE A 11 6.26 8.98 15.87
C PHE A 11 6.91 8.52 14.56
N SER A 12 6.97 9.40 13.55
CA SER A 12 7.62 9.13 12.27
C SER A 12 9.13 8.88 12.45
N THR A 13 9.82 9.67 13.26
CA THR A 13 11.25 9.48 13.56
C THR A 13 11.50 8.15 14.28
N ILE A 14 10.68 7.78 15.26
CA ILE A 14 10.82 6.49 15.97
C ILE A 14 10.65 5.31 15.02
N LEU A 15 9.63 5.35 14.16
CA LEU A 15 9.44 4.34 13.11
C LEU A 15 10.63 4.32 12.15
N GLY A 16 11.09 5.48 11.68
CA GLY A 16 12.24 5.60 10.80
C GLY A 16 13.52 5.00 11.39
N ILE A 17 13.75 5.18 12.69
CA ILE A 17 14.87 4.55 13.41
C ILE A 17 14.74 3.03 13.39
N TYR A 18 13.56 2.49 13.71
CA TYR A 18 13.30 1.05 13.69
C TYR A 18 13.55 0.45 12.30
N TYR A 19 12.94 1.05 11.28
CA TYR A 19 13.07 0.63 9.89
C TYR A 19 14.52 0.66 9.41
N LEU A 20 15.26 1.76 9.67
CA LEU A 20 16.68 1.85 9.31
C LEU A 20 17.51 0.80 10.04
N PHE A 21 17.27 0.59 11.34
CA PHE A 21 18.02 -0.40 12.13
C PHE A 21 17.83 -1.82 11.60
N VAL A 22 16.59 -2.21 11.29
CA VAL A 22 16.31 -3.49 10.65
C VAL A 22 17.02 -3.61 9.31
N PHE A 23 16.98 -2.56 8.48
CA PHE A 23 17.63 -2.56 7.18
C PHE A 23 19.15 -2.73 7.27
N ILE A 24 19.81 -1.93 8.12
CA ILE A 24 21.26 -2.00 8.35
C ILE A 24 21.67 -3.40 8.82
N ARG A 25 20.90 -3.99 9.76
CA ARG A 25 21.17 -5.33 10.29
C ARG A 25 21.00 -6.41 9.23
N TYR A 26 19.96 -6.31 8.40
CA TYR A 26 19.67 -7.29 7.36
C TYR A 26 20.69 -7.21 6.20
N GLU A 27 21.08 -6.00 5.83
CA GLU A 27 22.07 -5.73 4.78
C GLU A 27 23.52 -5.90 5.26
N ARG A 28 23.77 -6.06 6.58
CA ARG A 28 25.10 -6.15 7.20
C ARG A 28 25.96 -4.90 6.95
N ILE A 29 25.33 -3.74 6.96
CA ILE A 29 26.01 -2.45 6.80
C ILE A 29 26.55 -2.01 8.17
N PRO A 30 27.79 -1.52 8.28
CA PRO A 30 28.25 -0.86 9.50
C PRO A 30 27.46 0.43 9.68
N PHE A 31 27.02 0.72 10.92
CA PHE A 31 26.11 1.84 11.18
C PHE A 31 26.67 3.16 10.60
N PRO A 32 25.94 3.89 9.74
CA PRO A 32 26.46 5.08 9.10
C PRO A 32 26.71 6.18 10.14
N LEU A 33 27.96 6.59 10.28
CA LEU A 33 28.45 7.52 11.32
C LEU A 33 28.19 9.00 10.99
N ASP A 34 27.67 9.34 9.80
CA ASP A 34 27.35 10.71 9.43
C ASP A 34 26.04 11.18 10.10
N ILE A 35 26.18 11.64 11.35
CA ILE A 35 25.11 12.12 12.25
C ILE A 35 24.28 13.25 11.64
N SER A 36 24.83 14.02 10.71
CA SER A 36 24.16 15.20 10.12
C SER A 36 22.98 14.85 9.21
N MET A 37 23.00 13.70 8.53
CA MET A 37 21.94 13.31 7.58
C MET A 37 20.91 12.33 8.18
N LEU A 38 21.25 11.72 9.32
CA LEU A 38 20.41 10.72 10.01
C LEU A 38 19.01 11.25 10.39
N PRO A 39 18.83 12.46 10.98
CA PRO A 39 17.51 12.96 11.34
C PRO A 39 16.57 13.13 10.13
N THR A 40 17.07 13.69 9.04
CA THR A 40 16.32 13.87 7.79
C THR A 40 15.99 12.52 7.16
N LEU A 41 16.94 11.58 7.19
CA LEU A 41 16.73 10.23 6.70
C LEU A 41 15.68 9.48 7.52
N PHE A 42 15.71 9.58 8.85
CA PHE A 42 14.71 8.94 9.73
C PHE A 42 13.32 9.51 9.48
N LEU A 43 13.21 10.82 9.28
CA LEU A 43 11.94 11.45 8.98
C LEU A 43 11.44 11.06 7.58
N ALA A 44 12.31 11.07 6.57
CA ALA A 44 11.97 10.64 5.22
C ALA A 44 11.56 9.16 5.18
N LEU A 45 12.34 8.28 5.81
CA LEU A 45 12.02 6.86 5.93
C LEU A 45 10.77 6.62 6.76
N GLY A 46 10.54 7.36 7.84
CA GLY A 46 9.32 7.28 8.64
C GLY A 46 8.07 7.69 7.86
N ILE A 47 8.18 8.67 6.96
CA ILE A 47 7.08 9.10 6.08
C ILE A 47 6.88 8.11 4.92
N LEU A 48 7.96 7.65 4.28
CA LEU A 48 7.93 6.70 3.16
C LEU A 48 7.54 5.28 3.58
N SER A 49 8.01 4.80 4.73
CA SER A 49 7.49 3.58 5.37
C SER A 49 6.03 3.73 5.79
N GLY A 50 5.58 4.98 5.95
CA GLY A 50 4.19 5.36 6.03
C GLY A 50 3.38 5.17 4.74
N LEU A 51 3.95 4.66 3.64
CA LEU A 51 3.16 4.18 2.50
C LEU A 51 2.26 2.98 2.89
N ILE A 52 2.65 2.19 3.89
CA ILE A 52 1.74 1.24 4.56
C ILE A 52 0.61 1.99 5.30
N THR A 53 0.87 3.21 5.75
CA THR A 53 -0.16 4.10 6.28
C THR A 53 -1.16 4.54 5.21
N ILE A 54 -0.82 4.56 3.92
CA ILE A 54 -1.83 4.79 2.85
C ILE A 54 -2.85 3.65 2.82
N PHE A 55 -2.40 2.39 2.97
CA PHE A 55 -3.30 1.24 3.12
C PHE A 55 -4.20 1.41 4.36
N ILE A 56 -3.62 1.80 5.49
CA ILE A 56 -4.38 2.09 6.73
C ILE A 56 -5.37 3.26 6.52
N ILE A 57 -4.98 4.31 5.77
CA ILE A 57 -5.81 5.46 5.46
C ILE A 57 -7.00 5.06 4.58
N PHE A 58 -6.79 4.24 3.54
CA PHE A 58 -7.90 3.76 2.70
C PHE A 58 -8.90 2.92 3.49
N TYR A 59 -8.40 2.01 4.34
CA TYR A 59 -9.28 1.26 5.22
C TYR A 59 -9.93 2.14 6.29
N ALA A 60 -9.27 3.19 6.79
CA ALA A 60 -9.87 4.19 7.69
C ALA A 60 -10.97 5.00 7.01
N LEU A 61 -10.79 5.30 5.73
CA LEU A 61 -11.78 5.92 4.86
C LEU A 61 -12.99 5.00 4.71
N ILE A 62 -12.78 3.73 4.34
CA ILE A 62 -13.83 2.71 4.26
C ILE A 62 -14.60 2.60 5.58
N SER A 63 -13.88 2.45 6.69
CA SER A 63 -14.49 2.33 8.02
C SER A 63 -15.29 3.58 8.40
N SER A 64 -14.82 4.77 8.01
CA SER A 64 -15.53 6.03 8.29
C SER A 64 -16.82 6.12 7.48
N PHE A 65 -16.82 5.71 6.22
CA PHE A 65 -18.02 5.67 5.38
C PHE A 65 -19.07 4.67 5.91
N VAL A 66 -18.64 3.50 6.36
CA VAL A 66 -19.52 2.47 6.94
C VAL A 66 -20.08 2.90 8.30
N LEU A 67 -19.26 3.55 9.13
CA LEU A 67 -19.62 3.92 10.50
C LEU A 67 -20.45 5.20 10.58
N LEU A 68 -19.97 6.25 9.91
CA LEU A 68 -20.55 7.58 10.00
C LEU A 68 -21.72 7.75 9.03
N ASP A 69 -21.76 6.95 7.96
CA ASP A 69 -22.76 7.05 6.89
C ASP A 69 -22.96 8.52 6.47
N PRO A 70 -21.92 9.18 5.94
CA PRO A 70 -21.89 10.64 5.76
C PRO A 70 -22.97 11.16 4.79
N PHE A 71 -23.53 10.27 3.97
CA PHE A 71 -24.60 10.58 3.04
C PHE A 71 -25.98 10.11 3.53
N GLU A 72 -26.07 9.59 4.75
CA GLU A 72 -27.28 9.10 5.42
C GLU A 72 -28.08 8.10 4.58
N ILE A 73 -27.40 7.23 3.84
CA ILE A 73 -28.04 6.28 2.94
C ILE A 73 -28.69 5.11 3.70
N GLY A 74 -28.37 4.96 4.98
CA GLY A 74 -28.76 3.82 5.77
C GLY A 74 -27.93 2.59 5.41
N TYR A 75 -26.59 2.74 5.38
CA TYR A 75 -25.66 1.71 4.92
C TYR A 75 -25.98 0.30 5.45
N SER A 76 -26.28 0.18 6.75
CA SER A 76 -26.62 -1.12 7.35
C SER A 76 -27.88 -1.77 6.77
N ASN A 77 -28.90 -0.98 6.41
CA ASN A 77 -30.12 -1.50 5.79
C ASN A 77 -29.82 -1.98 4.37
N ILE A 78 -29.04 -1.21 3.61
CA ILE A 78 -28.62 -1.56 2.25
C ILE A 78 -27.73 -2.81 2.24
N PHE A 79 -26.74 -2.89 3.14
CA PHE A 79 -25.83 -4.03 3.26
C PHE A 79 -26.58 -5.34 3.54
N TYR A 80 -27.65 -5.27 4.33
CA TYR A 80 -28.48 -6.42 4.71
C TYR A 80 -29.78 -6.54 3.90
N VAL A 81 -29.89 -5.86 2.75
CA VAL A 81 -31.05 -6.03 1.85
C VAL A 81 -31.18 -7.50 1.50
N ASN A 82 -32.37 -8.05 1.75
CA ASN A 82 -32.67 -9.44 1.52
C ASN A 82 -33.78 -9.55 0.46
N THR A 83 -33.53 -10.30 -0.61
CA THR A 83 -34.62 -10.78 -1.45
C THR A 83 -35.30 -11.95 -0.75
N LYS A 84 -36.60 -12.18 -0.96
CA LYS A 84 -37.37 -13.27 -0.30
C LYS A 84 -36.76 -14.69 -0.45
N GLN A 85 -35.70 -14.84 -1.25
CA GLN A 85 -35.02 -16.08 -1.59
C GLN A 85 -33.83 -16.45 -0.66
N LEU A 86 -33.25 -15.52 0.14
CA LEU A 86 -32.14 -15.87 1.04
C LEU A 86 -32.61 -16.06 2.49
N GLY A 87 -32.20 -17.17 3.10
CA GLY A 87 -32.68 -17.69 4.39
C GLY A 87 -32.27 -16.91 5.65
N GLY A 88 -31.81 -15.66 5.54
CA GLY A 88 -31.53 -14.82 6.71
C GLY A 88 -30.66 -13.59 6.45
N LYS A 89 -30.73 -12.62 7.37
CA LYS A 89 -30.02 -11.32 7.30
C LYS A 89 -28.50 -11.46 7.14
N ASN A 90 -27.88 -12.39 7.86
CA ASN A 90 -26.43 -12.62 7.79
C ASN A 90 -26.01 -13.22 6.43
N VAL A 91 -26.81 -14.12 5.87
CA VAL A 91 -26.55 -14.73 4.56
C VAL A 91 -26.68 -13.67 3.46
N ALA A 92 -27.70 -12.81 3.54
CA ALA A 92 -27.86 -11.68 2.64
C ALA A 92 -26.67 -10.71 2.70
N GLY A 93 -26.16 -10.40 3.89
CA GLY A 93 -24.96 -9.56 4.05
C GLY A 93 -23.70 -10.14 3.42
N ILE A 94 -23.47 -11.46 3.58
CA ILE A 94 -22.34 -12.15 2.94
C ILE A 94 -22.50 -12.11 1.41
N PHE A 95 -23.70 -12.44 0.92
CA PHE A 95 -23.99 -12.44 -0.52
C PHE A 95 -23.82 -11.06 -1.15
N ASN A 96 -24.35 -10.02 -0.52
CA ASN A 96 -24.22 -8.63 -0.98
C ASN A 96 -22.76 -8.17 -1.00
N PHE A 97 -21.95 -8.58 -0.02
CA PHE A 97 -20.52 -8.33 -0.04
C PHE A 97 -19.84 -8.99 -1.25
N PHE A 98 -20.14 -10.26 -1.53
CA PHE A 98 -19.57 -10.97 -2.68
C PHE A 98 -20.03 -10.40 -4.02
N ILE A 99 -21.27 -9.96 -4.16
CA ILE A 99 -21.72 -9.31 -5.41
C ILE A 99 -21.04 -7.96 -5.61
N PHE A 100 -20.76 -7.25 -4.53
CA PHE A 100 -20.27 -5.88 -4.63
C PHE A 100 -18.75 -5.78 -4.78
N PHE A 101 -18.01 -6.43 -3.89
CA PHE A 101 -16.57 -6.21 -3.74
C PHE A 101 -15.70 -7.21 -4.53
N PHE A 102 -16.27 -8.34 -4.92
CA PHE A 102 -15.56 -9.43 -5.57
C PHE A 102 -15.45 -9.29 -7.10
N PRO A 103 -16.47 -8.77 -7.83
CA PRO A 103 -16.37 -8.68 -9.27
C PRO A 103 -15.31 -7.68 -9.78
N PRO A 104 -15.15 -6.47 -9.21
CA PRO A 104 -14.12 -5.54 -9.70
C PRO A 104 -12.69 -6.10 -9.60
N THR A 105 -12.40 -6.82 -8.52
CA THR A 105 -11.11 -7.45 -8.27
C THR A 105 -10.89 -8.70 -9.12
N ILE A 106 -11.92 -9.54 -9.32
CA ILE A 106 -11.86 -10.66 -10.27
C ILE A 106 -11.62 -10.16 -11.69
N VAL A 107 -12.35 -9.12 -12.12
CA VAL A 107 -12.19 -8.52 -13.44
C VAL A 107 -10.77 -7.99 -13.61
N LEU A 108 -10.20 -7.33 -12.61
CA LEU A 108 -8.80 -6.89 -12.64
C LEU A 108 -7.84 -8.07 -12.82
N VAL A 109 -8.01 -9.16 -12.05
CA VAL A 109 -7.11 -10.33 -12.13
C VAL A 109 -7.23 -11.01 -13.50
N ILE A 110 -8.45 -11.30 -13.97
CA ILE A 110 -8.68 -11.95 -15.26
C ILE A 110 -8.12 -11.08 -16.40
N THR A 111 -8.42 -9.79 -16.41
CA THR A 111 -7.95 -8.89 -17.48
C THR A 111 -6.44 -8.69 -17.44
N SER A 112 -5.81 -8.72 -16.26
CA SER A 112 -4.33 -8.69 -16.17
C SER A 112 -3.66 -9.91 -16.79
N ILE A 113 -4.36 -11.05 -16.87
CA ILE A 113 -3.85 -12.29 -17.47
C ILE A 113 -4.11 -12.32 -18.98
N PHE A 114 -5.33 -11.97 -19.41
CA PHE A 114 -5.77 -12.16 -20.80
C PHE A 114 -5.63 -10.92 -21.68
N THR A 115 -5.71 -9.71 -21.12
CA THR A 115 -5.72 -8.44 -21.84
C THR A 115 -4.99 -7.33 -21.07
N PRO A 116 -3.68 -7.47 -20.82
CA PRO A 116 -2.92 -6.59 -19.92
C PRO A 116 -2.98 -5.11 -20.33
N ASP A 117 -2.99 -4.83 -21.63
CA ASP A 117 -3.03 -3.45 -22.16
C ASP A 117 -4.32 -2.69 -21.80
N PHE A 118 -5.42 -3.42 -21.55
CA PHE A 118 -6.72 -2.85 -21.21
C PHE A 118 -7.13 -3.09 -19.75
N ALA A 119 -6.33 -3.84 -18.97
CA ALA A 119 -6.70 -4.25 -17.62
C ALA A 119 -7.05 -3.08 -16.70
N GLY A 120 -6.28 -1.99 -16.77
CA GLY A 120 -6.54 -0.78 -15.98
C GLY A 120 -7.88 -0.11 -16.34
N ALA A 121 -8.18 0.05 -17.63
CA ALA A 121 -9.42 0.67 -18.10
C ALA A 121 -10.66 -0.18 -17.74
N ILE A 122 -10.54 -1.50 -17.87
CA ILE A 122 -11.62 -2.44 -17.54
C ILE A 122 -11.83 -2.49 -16.02
N ALA A 123 -10.76 -2.45 -15.23
CA ALA A 123 -10.88 -2.37 -13.78
C ALA A 123 -11.57 -1.06 -13.34
N ILE A 124 -11.20 0.09 -13.90
CA ILE A 124 -11.85 1.38 -13.61
C ILE A 124 -13.33 1.34 -13.99
N SER A 125 -13.68 0.85 -15.20
CA SER A 125 -15.09 0.77 -15.60
C SER A 125 -15.88 -0.18 -14.68
N SER A 126 -15.30 -1.28 -14.22
CA SER A 126 -15.92 -2.19 -13.26
C SER A 126 -16.23 -1.51 -11.91
N THR A 127 -15.36 -0.61 -11.43
CA THR A 127 -15.61 0.17 -10.20
C THR A 127 -16.73 1.20 -10.34
N ILE A 128 -17.22 1.46 -11.55
CA ILE A 128 -18.37 2.32 -11.79
C ILE A 128 -19.63 1.47 -12.01
N ILE A 129 -19.52 0.44 -12.85
CA ILE A 129 -20.66 -0.39 -13.26
C ILE A 129 -21.22 -1.19 -12.07
N PHE A 130 -20.37 -1.90 -11.31
CA PHE A 130 -20.84 -2.72 -10.20
C PHE A 130 -21.51 -1.89 -9.10
N PRO A 131 -20.97 -0.72 -8.69
CA PRO A 131 -21.68 0.12 -7.74
C PRO A 131 -22.99 0.70 -8.23
N ALA A 132 -23.10 1.04 -9.52
CA ALA A 132 -24.37 1.49 -10.10
C ALA A 132 -25.42 0.36 -10.06
N LEU A 133 -25.06 -0.84 -10.51
CA LEU A 133 -25.95 -2.01 -10.52
C LEU A 133 -26.38 -2.41 -9.10
N PHE A 134 -25.44 -2.45 -8.15
CA PHE A 134 -25.75 -2.78 -6.77
C PHE A 134 -26.63 -1.74 -6.09
N SER A 135 -26.37 -0.44 -6.32
CA SER A 135 -27.21 0.63 -5.78
C SER A 135 -28.65 0.53 -6.29
N TYR A 136 -28.82 0.18 -7.57
CA TYR A 136 -30.15 -0.07 -8.12
C TYR A 136 -30.80 -1.29 -7.49
N TYR A 137 -30.08 -2.42 -7.40
CA TYR A 137 -30.56 -3.65 -6.78
C TYR A 137 -31.02 -3.42 -5.33
N ALA A 138 -30.21 -2.76 -4.52
CA ALA A 138 -30.51 -2.53 -3.11
C ALA A 138 -31.77 -1.68 -2.90
N LEU A 139 -31.94 -0.64 -3.73
CA LEU A 139 -33.06 0.29 -3.60
C LEU A 139 -34.36 -0.21 -4.28
N SER A 140 -34.26 -1.14 -5.22
CA SER A 140 -35.41 -1.71 -5.95
C SER A 140 -35.76 -3.15 -5.55
N HIS A 141 -35.24 -3.65 -4.43
CA HIS A 141 -35.34 -5.06 -4.03
C HIS A 141 -36.77 -5.65 -3.93
N GLU A 142 -37.80 -4.82 -3.83
CA GLU A 142 -39.22 -5.24 -3.79
C GLU A 142 -39.95 -5.13 -5.14
N LYS A 143 -39.36 -4.46 -6.14
CA LYS A 143 -40.02 -4.14 -7.43
C LYS A 143 -39.23 -4.70 -8.59
N ASN A 144 -39.92 -5.30 -9.57
CA ASN A 144 -39.28 -5.67 -10.83
C ASN A 144 -38.93 -4.42 -11.66
N ILE A 145 -37.90 -4.51 -12.51
CA ILE A 145 -37.44 -3.40 -13.39
C ILE A 145 -38.61 -2.81 -14.21
N LYS A 146 -39.50 -3.68 -14.72
CA LYS A 146 -40.70 -3.27 -15.48
C LYS A 146 -41.70 -2.46 -14.65
N GLN A 147 -41.78 -2.71 -13.35
CA GLN A 147 -42.67 -2.01 -12.42
C GLN A 147 -42.06 -0.68 -11.94
N ASP A 148 -40.75 -0.66 -11.70
CA ASP A 148 -40.03 0.54 -11.26
C ASP A 148 -39.83 1.58 -12.37
N LYS A 149 -39.79 1.15 -13.65
CA LYS A 149 -39.55 2.02 -14.83
C LYS A 149 -38.32 2.92 -14.65
N LEU A 150 -37.30 2.44 -13.95
CA LEU A 150 -36.06 3.17 -13.63
C LEU A 150 -36.28 4.47 -12.84
N GLN A 151 -37.43 4.64 -12.17
CA GLN A 151 -37.69 5.80 -11.32
C GLN A 151 -36.68 5.87 -10.16
N THR A 152 -36.24 4.72 -9.65
CA THR A 152 -35.23 4.64 -8.58
C THR A 152 -33.93 5.35 -8.95
N ILE A 153 -33.47 5.26 -10.21
CA ILE A 153 -32.23 5.90 -10.69
C ILE A 153 -32.31 7.43 -10.61
N ARG A 154 -33.50 8.00 -10.77
CA ARG A 154 -33.71 9.46 -10.72
C ARG A 154 -33.76 10.00 -9.29
N SER A 155 -33.76 9.14 -8.28
CA SER A 155 -33.82 9.57 -6.88
C SER A 155 -32.48 10.12 -6.39
N GLY A 156 -32.52 11.15 -5.55
CA GLY A 156 -31.32 11.64 -4.86
C GLY A 156 -30.68 10.59 -3.94
N LEU A 157 -31.49 9.65 -3.43
CA LEU A 157 -31.03 8.52 -2.62
C LEU A 157 -30.16 7.54 -3.44
N TYR A 158 -30.53 7.28 -4.71
CA TYR A 158 -29.71 6.47 -5.61
C TYR A 158 -28.34 7.10 -5.85
N LEU A 159 -28.27 8.40 -6.14
CA LEU A 159 -27.01 9.09 -6.35
C LEU A 159 -26.09 9.01 -5.12
N ARG A 160 -26.63 9.27 -3.92
CA ARG A 160 -25.89 9.16 -2.66
C ARG A 160 -25.39 7.74 -2.39
N THR A 161 -26.23 6.74 -2.66
CA THR A 161 -25.89 5.32 -2.52
C THR A 161 -24.77 4.95 -3.49
N PHE A 162 -24.92 5.31 -4.76
CA PHE A 162 -23.92 5.09 -5.80
C PHE A 162 -22.57 5.71 -5.44
N LEU A 163 -22.52 6.97 -5.01
CA LEU A 163 -21.27 7.65 -4.64
C LEU A 163 -20.60 6.98 -3.42
N THR A 164 -21.39 6.58 -2.43
CA THR A 164 -20.89 5.84 -1.25
C THR A 164 -20.21 4.55 -1.69
N PHE A 165 -20.94 3.73 -2.45
CA PHE A 165 -20.46 2.44 -2.88
C PHE A 165 -19.30 2.55 -3.88
N MET A 166 -19.32 3.51 -4.81
CA MET A 166 -18.18 3.79 -5.70
C MET A 166 -16.92 4.11 -4.88
N THR A 167 -17.03 4.96 -3.86
CA THR A 167 -15.88 5.30 -2.99
C THR A 167 -15.34 4.06 -2.28
N LEU A 168 -16.24 3.22 -1.74
CA LEU A 168 -15.85 1.97 -1.08
C LEU A 168 -15.19 0.98 -2.05
N ALA A 169 -15.72 0.83 -3.27
CA ALA A 169 -15.18 -0.03 -4.31
C ALA A 169 -13.78 0.41 -4.74
N THR A 170 -13.58 1.71 -4.98
CA THR A 170 -12.29 2.28 -5.36
C THR A 170 -11.25 2.11 -4.25
N CYS A 171 -11.60 2.43 -3.00
CA CYS A 171 -10.70 2.23 -1.86
C CYS A 171 -10.33 0.75 -1.69
N SER A 172 -11.31 -0.16 -1.85
CA SER A 172 -11.10 -1.60 -1.78
C SER A 172 -10.19 -2.10 -2.91
N LEU A 173 -10.39 -1.65 -4.15
CA LEU A 173 -9.59 -2.06 -5.30
C LEU A 173 -8.13 -1.57 -5.18
N ILE A 174 -7.92 -0.31 -4.79
CA ILE A 174 -6.58 0.24 -4.54
C ILE A 174 -5.91 -0.54 -3.41
N SER A 175 -6.64 -0.85 -2.34
CA SER A 175 -6.12 -1.67 -1.24
C SER A 175 -5.73 -3.07 -1.68
N PHE A 176 -6.52 -3.69 -2.56
CA PHE A 176 -6.23 -5.01 -3.13
C PHE A 176 -4.98 -4.97 -4.02
N TYR A 177 -4.86 -3.97 -4.90
CA TYR A 177 -3.69 -3.79 -5.75
C TYR A 177 -2.41 -3.61 -4.92
N LEU A 178 -2.47 -2.75 -3.89
CA LEU A 178 -1.36 -2.56 -2.95
C LEU A 178 -1.02 -3.86 -2.21
N PHE A 179 -2.02 -4.63 -1.80
CA PHE A 179 -1.83 -5.90 -1.09
C PHE A 179 -1.17 -6.97 -1.99
N ILE A 180 -1.64 -7.14 -3.22
CA ILE A 180 -1.04 -8.10 -4.17
C ILE A 180 0.39 -7.67 -4.53
N THR A 181 0.59 -6.38 -4.79
CA THR A 181 1.92 -5.83 -5.02
C THR A 181 2.81 -6.12 -3.82
N TYR A 182 2.31 -5.92 -2.61
CA TYR A 182 3.06 -6.21 -1.39
C TYR A 182 3.43 -7.70 -1.25
N LEU A 183 2.51 -8.61 -1.57
CA LEU A 183 2.74 -10.07 -1.48
C LEU A 183 3.69 -10.60 -2.54
N ASP A 184 3.54 -10.20 -3.80
CA ASP A 184 4.47 -10.59 -4.88
C ASP A 184 5.91 -10.14 -4.56
N LEU A 185 6.03 -9.07 -3.78
CA LEU A 185 7.29 -8.49 -3.35
C LEU A 185 7.86 -9.12 -2.07
N ALA A 186 7.01 -9.59 -1.14
CA ALA A 186 7.43 -10.21 0.12
C ALA A 186 7.84 -11.69 -0.03
N PHE A 187 7.38 -12.37 -1.08
CA PHE A 187 7.60 -13.79 -1.30
C PHE A 187 8.32 -14.06 -2.63
N THR A 188 9.64 -13.87 -2.64
CA THR A 188 10.44 -13.92 -3.87
C THR A 188 10.69 -15.33 -4.41
N ASP A 189 10.84 -16.38 -3.56
CA ASP A 189 11.44 -17.65 -4.03
C ASP A 189 10.71 -18.96 -3.67
N GLY A 190 9.53 -18.96 -3.00
CA GLY A 190 8.95 -20.23 -2.52
C GLY A 190 7.44 -20.39 -2.47
N SER A 191 6.65 -19.30 -2.53
CA SER A 191 5.19 -19.37 -2.35
C SER A 191 4.37 -18.85 -3.51
N LYS A 192 4.96 -18.75 -4.71
CA LYS A 192 4.22 -18.50 -5.97
C LYS A 192 3.48 -19.74 -6.45
N THR A 193 2.98 -20.56 -5.53
CA THR A 193 2.03 -21.61 -5.86
C THR A 193 0.67 -20.97 -6.04
N LEU A 194 -0.09 -21.40 -7.05
CA LEU A 194 -1.44 -20.92 -7.33
C LEU A 194 -2.33 -21.02 -6.07
N ILE A 195 -2.09 -22.05 -5.25
CA ILE A 195 -2.75 -22.27 -3.95
C ILE A 195 -2.42 -21.15 -2.94
N GLY A 196 -1.15 -20.75 -2.83
CA GLY A 196 -0.74 -19.66 -1.94
C GLY A 196 -1.41 -18.35 -2.31
N SER A 197 -1.44 -18.00 -3.59
CA SER A 197 -2.11 -16.79 -4.09
C SER A 197 -3.61 -16.80 -3.82
N VAL A 198 -4.29 -17.94 -3.96
CA VAL A 198 -5.71 -18.08 -3.64
C VAL A 198 -5.96 -17.90 -2.14
N LEU A 199 -5.15 -18.50 -1.27
CA LEU A 199 -5.27 -18.34 0.18
C LEU A 199 -5.07 -16.89 0.61
N TYR A 200 -4.11 -16.17 0.01
CA TYR A 200 -3.91 -14.75 0.29
C TYR A 200 -5.07 -13.88 -0.16
N MET A 201 -5.64 -14.14 -1.35
CA MET A 201 -6.85 -13.45 -1.80
C MET A 201 -8.02 -13.70 -0.85
N LEU A 202 -8.24 -14.95 -0.43
CA LEU A 202 -9.28 -15.29 0.55
C LEU A 202 -9.06 -14.57 1.89
N GLY A 203 -7.81 -14.49 2.36
CA GLY A 203 -7.44 -13.73 3.55
C GLY A 203 -7.77 -12.24 3.41
N PHE A 204 -7.44 -11.63 2.26
CA PHE A 204 -7.78 -10.24 1.97
C PHE A 204 -9.29 -10.00 1.97
N TYR A 205 -10.07 -10.85 1.33
CA TYR A 205 -11.53 -10.68 1.30
C TYR A 205 -12.18 -10.93 2.65
N GLY A 206 -11.69 -11.89 3.43
CA GLY A 206 -12.11 -12.09 4.80
C GLY A 206 -11.88 -10.83 5.63
N PHE A 207 -10.68 -10.24 5.51
CA PHE A 207 -10.34 -8.99 6.17
C PHE A 207 -11.24 -7.82 5.73
N ASN A 208 -11.43 -7.66 4.43
CA ASN A 208 -12.25 -6.59 3.87
C ASN A 208 -13.73 -6.72 4.29
N PHE A 209 -14.26 -7.95 4.37
CA PHE A 209 -15.60 -8.22 4.90
C PHE A 209 -15.74 -7.73 6.34
N PHE A 210 -14.76 -7.98 7.22
CA PHE A 210 -14.83 -7.50 8.61
C PHE A 210 -14.85 -5.98 8.72
N VAL A 211 -14.10 -5.28 7.85
CA VAL A 211 -14.05 -3.81 7.85
C VAL A 211 -15.36 -3.21 7.30
N LEU A 212 -15.95 -3.84 6.29
CA LEU A 212 -17.18 -3.38 5.65
C LEU A 212 -18.46 -3.78 6.38
N LYS A 213 -18.38 -4.75 7.28
CA LYS A 213 -19.53 -5.20 8.06
C LYS A 213 -20.02 -4.08 8.99
N PRO A 214 -21.30 -3.66 8.90
CA PRO A 214 -21.84 -2.64 9.79
C PRO A 214 -21.91 -3.16 11.23
N PHE A 215 -21.50 -2.33 12.19
CA PHE A 215 -21.41 -2.71 13.61
C PHE A 215 -22.78 -2.86 14.29
N GLN A 216 -23.72 -1.92 14.05
CA GLN A 216 -25.08 -1.95 14.61
C GLN A 216 -26.06 -1.21 13.69
N GLN A 217 -27.30 -1.69 13.58
CA GLN A 217 -28.41 -0.88 13.06
C GLN A 217 -28.73 0.17 14.12
N LYS A 218 -28.36 1.43 13.86
CA LYS A 218 -28.80 2.54 14.70
C LYS A 218 -30.27 2.82 14.40
N ASP A 219 -31.11 2.78 15.42
CA ASP A 219 -32.50 3.22 15.32
C ASP A 219 -32.57 4.73 15.00
N ASN A 220 -33.69 5.16 14.43
CA ASN A 220 -33.95 6.56 14.09
C ASN A 220 -33.83 7.52 15.30
N PHE A 221 -33.97 6.99 16.52
CA PHE A 221 -33.76 7.72 17.77
C PHE A 221 -32.27 7.92 18.09
N GLN A 222 -31.46 6.85 17.99
CA GLN A 222 -30.01 6.91 18.20
C GLN A 222 -29.32 7.81 17.16
N ARG A 223 -29.76 7.75 15.90
CA ARG A 223 -29.26 8.65 14.84
C ARG A 223 -29.50 10.13 15.16
N ARG A 224 -30.69 10.45 15.68
CA ARG A 224 -31.03 11.82 16.11
C ARG A 224 -30.24 12.21 17.36
N ALA A 225 -30.10 11.33 18.34
CA ALA A 225 -29.30 11.60 19.54
C ALA A 225 -27.83 11.90 19.21
N ASP A 226 -27.24 11.14 18.28
CA ASP A 226 -25.85 11.35 17.83
C ASP A 226 -25.66 12.68 17.08
N HIS A 227 -26.68 13.15 16.35
CA HIS A 227 -26.66 14.45 15.67
C HIS A 227 -26.59 15.63 16.66
N TYR A 228 -27.22 15.50 17.84
CA TYR A 228 -27.25 16.57 18.85
C TYR A 228 -26.14 16.46 19.91
N HIS A 229 -25.76 15.25 20.32
CA HIS A 229 -24.76 15.05 21.37
C HIS A 229 -23.33 14.84 20.85
N GLY A 230 -23.17 14.67 19.52
CA GLY A 230 -21.90 14.35 18.89
C GLY A 230 -21.50 12.89 19.14
N VAL A 231 -20.91 12.27 18.12
CA VAL A 231 -20.47 10.87 18.21
C VAL A 231 -19.23 10.79 19.12
N ASN A 232 -19.29 9.95 20.16
CA ASN A 232 -18.12 9.64 20.97
C ASN A 232 -17.15 8.72 20.18
N LEU A 233 -16.37 9.33 19.29
CA LEU A 233 -15.50 8.68 18.32
C LEU A 233 -14.57 7.63 18.95
N LYS A 234 -14.04 7.88 20.16
CA LYS A 234 -13.09 6.97 20.81
C LYS A 234 -13.71 5.61 21.16
N ASN A 235 -14.89 5.62 21.79
CA ASN A 235 -15.58 4.39 22.17
C ASN A 235 -16.18 3.68 20.97
N THR A 236 -16.54 4.43 19.92
CA THR A 236 -17.03 3.86 18.68
C THR A 236 -15.90 3.21 17.88
N LEU A 237 -14.72 3.85 17.76
CA LEU A 237 -13.54 3.34 17.05
C LEU A 237 -13.03 2.00 17.61
N LEU A 238 -12.94 1.87 18.94
CA LEU A 238 -12.46 0.63 19.58
C LEU A 238 -13.40 -0.57 19.37
N LYS A 239 -14.66 -0.31 19.02
CA LYS A 239 -15.67 -1.33 18.77
C LYS A 239 -15.73 -1.76 17.30
N ILE A 240 -15.07 -1.04 16.40
CA ILE A 240 -15.07 -1.38 14.97
C ILE A 240 -14.07 -2.53 14.74
N PRO A 241 -14.47 -3.61 14.04
CA PRO A 241 -13.53 -4.66 13.61
C PRO A 241 -12.32 -4.10 12.83
N ALA A 242 -12.52 -2.99 12.12
CA ALA A 242 -11.48 -2.27 11.39
C ALA A 242 -10.34 -1.76 12.28
N PHE A 243 -10.58 -1.48 13.57
CA PHE A 243 -9.52 -1.05 14.48
C PHE A 243 -8.49 -2.16 14.72
N TYR A 244 -8.94 -3.38 14.97
CA TYR A 244 -8.08 -4.55 15.13
C TYR A 244 -7.33 -4.87 13.83
N CYS A 245 -7.99 -4.64 12.70
CA CYS A 245 -7.41 -4.74 11.38
C CYS A 245 -6.21 -3.78 11.19
N TYR A 246 -6.33 -2.51 11.62
CA TYR A 246 -5.20 -1.57 11.61
C TYR A 246 -4.07 -2.01 12.53
N LEU A 247 -4.40 -2.50 13.72
CA LEU A 247 -3.41 -2.94 14.70
C LEU A 247 -2.61 -4.13 14.16
N PHE A 248 -3.29 -5.07 13.50
CA PHE A 248 -2.66 -6.19 12.82
C PHE A 248 -1.76 -5.74 11.65
N ALA A 249 -2.23 -4.81 10.81
CA ALA A 249 -1.43 -4.28 9.71
C ALA A 249 -0.15 -3.57 10.19
N ILE A 250 -0.24 -2.80 11.29
CA ILE A 250 0.92 -2.18 11.94
C ILE A 250 1.87 -3.26 12.46
N ALA A 251 1.36 -4.29 13.14
CA ALA A 251 2.19 -5.39 13.64
C ALA A 251 2.91 -6.13 12.49
N PHE A 252 2.21 -6.38 11.39
CA PHE A 252 2.79 -6.99 10.20
C PHE A 252 3.86 -6.12 9.53
N SER A 253 3.66 -4.79 9.51
CA SER A 253 4.66 -3.84 8.98
C SER A 253 5.97 -3.80 9.78
N LEU A 254 5.92 -4.24 11.05
CA LEU A 254 7.06 -4.33 11.94
C LEU A 254 7.78 -5.69 11.84
N LEU A 255 7.38 -6.59 10.95
CA LEU A 255 8.14 -7.82 10.73
C LEU A 255 9.49 -7.50 10.06
N PRO A 256 10.61 -8.12 10.45
CA PRO A 256 11.94 -7.74 9.95
C PRO A 256 12.08 -7.79 8.42
N ASN A 257 11.56 -8.84 7.77
CA ASN A 257 11.63 -8.99 6.31
C ASN A 257 10.81 -7.91 5.60
N VAL A 258 9.63 -7.63 6.15
CA VAL A 258 8.72 -6.59 5.66
C VAL A 258 9.36 -5.21 5.78
N ALA A 259 9.90 -4.91 6.95
CA ALA A 259 10.53 -3.64 7.25
C ALA A 259 11.79 -3.37 6.42
N HIS A 260 12.68 -4.36 6.30
CA HIS A 260 13.86 -4.28 5.42
C HIS A 260 13.45 -3.95 3.98
N TYR A 261 12.46 -4.66 3.45
CA TYR A 261 12.01 -4.47 2.09
C TYR A 261 11.41 -3.07 1.85
N THR A 262 10.56 -2.61 2.76
CA THR A 262 9.97 -1.27 2.71
C THR A 262 11.04 -0.18 2.66
N VAL A 263 12.11 -0.33 3.44
CA VAL A 263 13.26 0.60 3.42
C VAL A 263 14.02 0.51 2.11
N SER A 264 14.28 -0.70 1.60
CA SER A 264 14.97 -0.89 0.32
C SER A 264 14.25 -0.15 -0.82
N LYS A 265 12.92 -0.26 -0.90
CA LYS A 265 12.14 0.46 -1.92
C LYS A 265 12.09 1.96 -1.68
N SER A 266 12.05 2.40 -0.43
CA SER A 266 12.13 3.82 -0.09
C SER A 266 13.46 4.42 -0.56
N PHE A 267 14.57 3.70 -0.40
CA PHE A 267 15.88 4.11 -0.91
C PHE A 267 15.99 4.07 -2.42
N LEU A 268 15.37 3.09 -3.08
CA LEU A 268 15.27 3.04 -4.53
C LEU A 268 14.50 4.27 -5.07
N PHE A 269 13.36 4.59 -4.47
CA PHE A 269 12.52 5.73 -4.84
C PHE A 269 13.25 7.07 -4.64
N LEU A 270 13.96 7.21 -3.52
CA LEU A 270 14.80 8.37 -3.24
C LEU A 270 16.09 8.38 -4.08
N ASN A 271 16.35 7.34 -4.87
CA ASN A 271 17.54 7.19 -5.68
C ASN A 271 18.85 7.26 -4.86
N ILE A 272 18.80 6.76 -3.61
CA ILE A 272 19.92 6.74 -2.65
C ILE A 272 20.32 5.32 -2.24
N GLY A 273 19.84 4.28 -2.92
CA GLY A 273 20.21 2.89 -2.62
C GLY A 273 19.10 1.90 -2.93
N GLY A 274 18.96 0.88 -2.09
CA GLY A 274 17.90 -0.13 -2.23
C GLY A 274 18.19 -1.22 -3.27
N GLY A 275 19.47 -1.38 -3.64
CA GLY A 275 19.91 -2.33 -4.64
C GLY A 275 19.94 -1.78 -6.07
N ILE A 276 19.97 -0.46 -6.24
CA ILE A 276 20.12 0.17 -7.55
C ILE A 276 21.49 -0.16 -8.15
N GLU A 277 21.51 -0.51 -9.43
CA GLU A 277 22.76 -0.81 -10.13
C GLU A 277 23.30 0.44 -10.81
N ARG A 278 24.55 0.80 -10.49
CA ARG A 278 25.19 2.02 -11.01
C ARG A 278 26.63 1.79 -11.40
N ILE A 279 27.10 2.60 -12.36
CA ILE A 279 28.49 2.68 -12.76
C ILE A 279 29.03 4.03 -12.28
N TYR A 280 30.23 4.02 -11.72
CA TYR A 280 30.90 5.22 -11.25
C TYR A 280 32.22 5.42 -11.97
N PHE A 281 32.66 6.67 -12.07
CA PHE A 281 33.98 7.03 -12.52
C PHE A 281 34.70 7.90 -11.49
N PHE A 282 36.02 7.80 -11.44
CA PHE A 282 36.88 8.57 -10.56
C PHE A 282 38.21 8.96 -11.21
N SER A 283 38.85 10.02 -10.73
CA SER A 283 40.13 10.44 -11.29
C SER A 283 41.29 9.63 -10.70
N LYS A 284 42.24 9.23 -11.55
CA LYS A 284 43.48 8.57 -11.09
C LYS A 284 44.32 9.46 -10.15
N LYS A 285 44.13 10.79 -10.21
CA LYS A 285 44.83 11.76 -9.35
C LYS A 285 44.37 11.69 -7.88
N GLU A 286 43.16 11.21 -7.63
CA GLU A 286 42.56 11.19 -6.29
C GLU A 286 43.03 9.99 -5.44
N ARG A 287 43.85 9.08 -6.01
CA ARG A 287 44.49 7.93 -5.32
C ARG A 287 43.53 7.20 -4.36
N MET A 288 42.36 6.80 -4.86
CA MET A 288 41.43 6.00 -4.07
C MET A 288 41.89 4.56 -3.97
N ASP A 289 41.98 4.06 -2.74
CA ASP A 289 42.26 2.65 -2.44
C ASP A 289 40.99 1.82 -2.69
N LEU A 290 40.86 1.30 -3.91
CA LEU A 290 39.76 0.46 -4.34
C LEU A 290 40.25 -0.94 -4.70
N PRO A 291 39.55 -2.00 -4.28
CA PRO A 291 39.85 -3.36 -4.75
C PRO A 291 39.81 -3.45 -6.28
N ASN A 292 40.80 -4.12 -6.88
CA ASN A 292 40.91 -4.27 -8.33
C ASN A 292 39.69 -5.00 -8.93
N GLU A 293 38.98 -5.80 -8.14
CA GLU A 293 37.78 -6.53 -8.54
C GLU A 293 36.60 -5.61 -8.89
N ILE A 294 36.59 -4.39 -8.33
CA ILE A 294 35.55 -3.36 -8.54
C ILE A 294 35.83 -2.53 -9.80
N ILE A 295 37.10 -2.42 -10.20
CA ILE A 295 37.51 -1.61 -11.34
C ILE A 295 37.28 -2.42 -12.63
N ASP A 296 36.64 -1.80 -13.62
CA ASP A 296 36.40 -2.42 -14.93
C ASP A 296 37.46 -1.98 -15.93
N GLN A 297 37.57 -0.66 -16.13
CA GLN A 297 38.48 -0.06 -17.12
C GLN A 297 39.12 1.20 -16.55
N CYS A 298 40.42 1.36 -16.76
CA CYS A 298 41.15 2.59 -16.42
C CYS A 298 41.85 3.14 -17.66
N ASP A 299 41.53 4.38 -18.01
CA ASP A 299 42.28 5.17 -18.98
C ASP A 299 43.37 6.01 -18.26
N LYS A 300 44.18 6.77 -19.01
CA LYS A 300 45.29 7.59 -18.49
C LYS A 300 44.86 8.63 -17.45
N ARG A 301 43.57 9.02 -17.41
CA ARG A 301 43.05 10.07 -16.51
C ARG A 301 41.91 9.63 -15.60
N VAL A 302 41.10 8.67 -16.02
CA VAL A 302 39.83 8.29 -15.37
C VAL A 302 39.73 6.76 -15.28
N CYS A 303 39.18 6.27 -14.18
CA CYS A 303 38.85 4.86 -13.98
C CYS A 303 37.34 4.69 -13.81
N TYR A 304 36.80 3.62 -14.38
CA TYR A 304 35.40 3.21 -14.29
C TYR A 304 35.27 1.97 -13.43
N THR A 305 34.22 1.93 -12.61
CA THR A 305 33.84 0.73 -11.87
C THR A 305 33.04 -0.21 -12.76
N LYS A 306 32.98 -1.50 -12.38
CA LYS A 306 31.95 -2.41 -12.87
C LYS A 306 30.57 -1.91 -12.42
N LYS A 307 29.51 -2.56 -12.92
CA LYS A 307 28.15 -2.31 -12.45
C LYS A 307 28.05 -2.73 -10.98
N LEU A 308 27.89 -1.76 -10.09
CA LEU A 308 27.85 -1.97 -8.65
C LEU A 308 26.42 -1.90 -8.14
N ARG A 309 26.05 -2.84 -7.26
CA ARG A 309 24.75 -2.83 -6.57
C ARG A 309 24.84 -1.95 -5.34
N VAL A 310 24.31 -0.73 -5.43
CA VAL A 310 24.32 0.26 -4.35
C VAL A 310 23.22 -0.06 -3.36
N VAL A 311 23.61 -0.37 -2.13
CA VAL A 311 22.67 -0.70 -1.06
C VAL A 311 22.23 0.57 -0.32
N MET A 312 23.18 1.49 -0.08
CA MET A 312 22.94 2.74 0.63
C MET A 312 23.98 3.78 0.23
N ASP A 313 23.55 4.99 -0.12
CA ASP A 313 24.38 6.13 -0.51
C ASP A 313 24.03 7.33 0.39
N LEU A 314 24.83 7.57 1.43
CA LEU A 314 24.55 8.58 2.44
C LEU A 314 25.82 9.31 2.87
N GLY A 315 25.81 10.64 2.75
CA GLY A 315 26.91 11.47 3.24
C GLY A 315 28.22 11.16 2.54
N SER A 316 29.25 10.82 3.33
CA SER A 316 30.63 10.58 2.90
C SER A 316 30.92 9.15 2.40
N ALA A 317 30.00 8.21 2.61
CA ALA A 317 30.20 6.80 2.29
C ALA A 317 29.04 6.19 1.49
N ARG A 318 29.39 5.42 0.48
CA ARG A 318 28.47 4.62 -0.34
C ARG A 318 28.73 3.15 -0.12
N TYR A 319 27.72 2.44 0.38
CA TYR A 319 27.77 1.01 0.61
C TYR A 319 27.30 0.26 -0.63
N VAL A 320 28.19 -0.55 -1.20
CA VAL A 320 27.92 -1.38 -2.38
C VAL A 320 28.08 -2.86 -2.03
N LYS A 321 27.28 -3.71 -2.67
CA LYS A 321 27.45 -5.16 -2.65
C LYS A 321 28.18 -5.61 -3.90
N ASN A 322 29.26 -6.36 -3.72
CA ASN A 322 29.97 -7.02 -4.81
C ASN A 322 30.50 -8.38 -4.36
N SER A 323 30.81 -9.26 -5.32
CA SER A 323 31.56 -10.49 -5.05
C SER A 323 33.05 -10.16 -4.95
N ILE A 324 33.62 -10.31 -3.76
CA ILE A 324 35.05 -10.08 -3.51
C ILE A 324 35.63 -11.31 -2.85
N LEU A 325 36.76 -11.79 -3.36
CA LEU A 325 37.56 -12.88 -2.76
C LEU A 325 36.74 -14.14 -2.43
N GLY A 326 35.77 -14.50 -3.28
CA GLY A 326 34.93 -15.69 -3.09
C GLY A 326 33.77 -15.52 -2.10
N ILE A 327 33.57 -14.33 -1.51
CA ILE A 327 32.41 -14.01 -0.68
C ILE A 327 31.36 -13.34 -1.57
N GLU A 328 30.26 -14.03 -1.83
CA GLU A 328 29.11 -13.44 -2.51
C GLU A 328 28.41 -12.40 -1.61
N ASN A 329 28.01 -11.27 -2.19
CA ASN A 329 27.30 -10.18 -1.51
C ASN A 329 28.06 -9.52 -0.34
N ALA A 330 29.39 -9.44 -0.40
CA ALA A 330 30.17 -8.66 0.55
C ALA A 330 29.84 -7.16 0.44
N VAL A 331 29.65 -6.49 1.58
CA VAL A 331 29.38 -5.05 1.65
C VAL A 331 30.69 -4.28 1.76
N ILE A 332 30.87 -3.29 0.87
CA ILE A 332 32.08 -2.47 0.78
C ILE A 332 31.66 -1.00 0.87
N ALA A 333 32.37 -0.22 1.67
CA ALA A 333 32.21 1.22 1.74
C ALA A 333 33.12 1.90 0.71
N LEU A 334 32.53 2.71 -0.17
CA LEU A 334 33.23 3.54 -1.15
C LEU A 334 33.15 5.01 -0.73
N PRO A 335 34.23 5.79 -0.87
CA PRO A 335 34.19 7.22 -0.61
C PRO A 335 33.33 7.93 -1.68
N THR A 336 32.34 8.72 -1.27
CA THR A 336 31.48 9.50 -2.17
C THR A 336 32.10 10.78 -2.75
N PRO A 337 32.98 11.55 -2.08
CA PRO A 337 33.35 12.91 -2.52
C PRO A 337 34.03 12.99 -3.90
N ASN A 338 34.57 11.87 -4.37
CA ASN A 338 35.42 11.79 -5.54
C ASN A 338 34.89 10.78 -6.59
N MET A 339 33.68 10.23 -6.39
CA MET A 339 33.06 9.28 -7.31
C MET A 339 31.82 9.87 -7.98
N TYR A 340 31.89 9.99 -9.30
CA TYR A 340 30.83 10.57 -10.12
C TYR A 340 30.03 9.47 -10.82
N MET A 341 28.71 9.62 -10.83
CA MET A 341 27.81 8.66 -11.49
C MET A 341 27.89 8.83 -13.02
N VAL A 342 28.03 7.72 -13.73
CA VAL A 342 27.82 7.69 -15.19
C VAL A 342 26.33 7.57 -15.46
N ASP A 343 25.74 8.51 -16.18
CA ASP A 343 24.37 8.37 -16.68
C ASP A 343 24.37 7.34 -17.83
N PRO A 344 23.73 6.17 -17.68
CA PRO A 344 23.65 5.17 -18.73
C PRO A 344 22.92 5.67 -19.98
N ASN A 345 22.09 6.72 -19.88
CA ASN A 345 21.31 7.27 -21.00
C ASN A 345 22.04 8.39 -21.77
N ALA A 346 23.19 8.86 -21.29
CA ALA A 346 23.94 9.92 -21.96
C ALA A 346 24.71 9.46 -23.21
N LYS A 347 24.63 8.16 -23.57
CA LYS A 347 25.30 7.58 -24.75
C LYS A 347 24.49 7.63 -26.05
N GLU A 348 23.25 8.10 -26.05
CA GLU A 348 22.43 8.22 -27.27
C GLU A 348 22.33 9.64 -27.84
N SER A 349 23.01 10.62 -27.23
CA SER A 349 23.06 12.00 -27.74
C SER A 349 24.49 12.39 -28.10
N ASN A 350 24.99 11.85 -29.23
CA ASN A 350 26.02 12.47 -30.05
C ASN A 350 26.03 11.84 -31.45
#